data_AF-A0A969KTT5-F1
#
_entry.id   AF-A0A969KTT5-F1
#
_cell.length_a   1.000
_cell.length_b   1.000
_cell.length_c   1.000
_cell.angle_alpha   90.00
_cell.angle_beta   90.00
_cell.angle_gamma   90.00
#
_symmetry.space_group_name_H-M   'P 1'
#
loop_
_entity.id
_entity.type
_entity.pdbx_description
1 polymer ?
#
loop_
_entity_poly.entity_id
_entity_poly.type
_entity_poly.pdbx_seq_one_letter_code
_entity_poly.pdbx_strand_id
1 'polypeptide(L)'
;MSIKQKAIKGVAWSAIQNWGSQVGSLLVFFLLARLLTPEAFGLVALANVFLLFMQLLLEQGFSQAIIQREDLEPEHLNTAFWLTLVSGTLLAGIGIFSASWIAELFGQAALTPIIRWVSPLLIIIALARVQQASLERKFNYKAIAARKILATFMGGAVGVLMAFLGFGVWSLVAQQFVFESVGAITLWVCSDWRPGLTVSMRHFR
;
A
#
# COMPACT_ATOMS: atom_id res chain seq x y z
N MET A 1 0.07 -32.51 -1.85
CA MET A 1 -0.74 -31.89 -0.77
C MET A 1 -2.16 -31.72 -1.26
N SER A 2 -3.14 -32.21 -0.51
CA SER A 2 -4.57 -32.01 -0.80
C SER A 2 -4.92 -30.52 -0.77
N ILE A 3 -5.87 -30.09 -1.59
CA ILE A 3 -6.40 -28.71 -1.62
C ILE A 3 -6.83 -28.27 -0.20
N LYS A 4 -7.40 -29.18 0.61
CA LYS A 4 -7.73 -28.92 2.02
C LYS A 4 -6.51 -28.53 2.86
N GLN A 5 -5.36 -29.18 2.67
CA GLN A 5 -4.13 -28.88 3.42
C GLN A 5 -3.52 -27.54 3.01
N LYS A 6 -3.57 -27.19 1.71
CA LYS A 6 -3.14 -25.87 1.21
C LYS A 6 -4.05 -24.76 1.75
N ALA A 7 -5.37 -24.99 1.76
CA ALA A 7 -6.34 -24.04 2.31
C ALA A 7 -6.14 -23.80 3.82
N ILE A 8 -5.99 -24.85 4.62
CA ILE A 8 -5.76 -24.72 6.08
C ILE A 8 -4.46 -23.97 6.38
N LYS A 9 -3.37 -24.27 5.65
CA LYS A 9 -2.10 -23.53 5.78
C LYS A 9 -2.25 -22.07 5.36
N GLY A 10 -3.02 -21.80 4.31
CA GLY A 10 -3.35 -20.44 3.86
C GLY A 10 -4.07 -19.66 4.96
N VAL A 11 -5.13 -20.23 5.53
CA VAL A 11 -5.87 -19.63 6.65
C VAL A 11 -4.97 -19.35 7.85
N ALA A 12 -4.10 -20.30 8.22
CA ALA A 12 -3.16 -20.10 9.33
C ALA A 12 -2.19 -18.93 9.05
N TRP A 13 -1.63 -18.84 7.84
CA TRP A 13 -0.76 -17.72 7.45
C TRP A 13 -1.50 -16.39 7.40
N SER A 14 -2.74 -16.37 6.90
CA SER A 14 -3.58 -15.17 6.93
C SER A 14 -3.92 -14.73 8.35
N ALA A 15 -4.16 -15.67 9.26
CA ALA A 15 -4.36 -15.37 10.68
C ALA A 15 -3.09 -14.77 11.30
N ILE A 16 -1.92 -15.39 11.09
CA ILE A 16 -0.62 -14.87 11.56
C ILE A 16 -0.35 -13.48 10.98
N GLN A 17 -0.59 -13.28 9.68
CA GLN A 17 -0.47 -11.99 9.02
C GLN A 17 -1.35 -10.94 9.70
N ASN A 18 -2.65 -11.22 9.85
CA ASN A 18 -3.60 -10.24 10.35
C ASN A 18 -3.34 -9.93 11.82
N TRP A 19 -3.21 -10.93 12.68
CA TRP A 19 -2.98 -10.72 14.10
C TRP A 19 -1.57 -10.21 14.42
N GLY A 20 -0.54 -10.76 13.77
CA GLY A 20 0.85 -10.33 13.99
C GLY A 20 1.06 -8.87 13.59
N SER A 21 0.54 -8.46 12.44
CA SER A 21 0.58 -7.04 12.05
C SER A 21 -0.30 -6.17 12.94
N GLN A 22 -1.48 -6.65 13.38
CA GLN A 22 -2.38 -5.87 14.23
C GLN A 22 -1.74 -5.56 15.59
N VAL A 23 -1.11 -6.55 16.22
CA VAL A 23 -0.38 -6.36 17.48
C VAL A 23 0.78 -5.38 17.29
N GLY A 24 1.56 -5.54 16.21
CA GLY A 24 2.64 -4.60 15.87
C GLY A 24 2.15 -3.17 15.67
N SER A 25 1.10 -2.98 14.88
CA SER A 25 0.49 -1.68 14.62
C SER A 25 -0.05 -1.03 15.89
N LEU A 26 -0.65 -1.81 16.79
CA LEU A 26 -1.18 -1.32 18.06
C LEU A 26 -0.07 -0.88 19.02
N LEU A 27 1.03 -1.63 19.09
CA LEU A 27 2.22 -1.22 19.85
C LEU A 27 2.80 0.09 19.30
N VAL A 28 3.00 0.16 17.99
CA VAL A 28 3.50 1.36 17.30
C VAL A 28 2.57 2.55 17.54
N PHE A 29 1.25 2.33 17.46
CA PHE A 29 0.25 3.35 17.74
C PHE A 29 0.38 3.90 19.16
N PHE A 30 0.46 3.04 20.18
CA PHE A 30 0.62 3.51 21.56
C PHE A 30 1.91 4.29 21.79
N LEU A 31 3.01 3.88 21.17
CA LEU A 31 4.27 4.61 21.26
C LEU A 31 4.14 6.00 20.62
N LEU A 32 3.60 6.08 19.42
CA LEU A 32 3.43 7.34 18.70
C LEU A 32 2.39 8.25 19.37
N ALA A 33 1.31 7.69 19.91
CA ALA A 33 0.28 8.42 20.66
C ALA A 33 0.84 9.13 21.90
N ARG A 34 1.91 8.59 22.49
CA ARG A 34 2.60 9.23 23.61
C ARG A 34 3.60 10.31 23.16
N LEU A 35 4.15 10.19 21.96
CA LEU A 35 5.20 11.08 21.44
C LEU A 35 4.67 12.26 20.63
N LEU A 36 3.51 12.11 20.01
CA LEU A 36 2.93 13.10 19.11
C LEU A 36 1.71 13.79 19.72
N THR A 37 1.45 15.01 19.25
CA THR A 37 0.26 15.76 19.65
C THR A 37 -0.99 15.23 18.97
N PRO A 38 -2.20 15.41 19.57
CA PRO A 38 -3.47 15.05 18.93
C PRO A 38 -3.67 15.75 17.57
N GLU A 39 -3.19 16.98 17.43
CA GLU A 39 -3.23 17.74 16.18
C GLU A 39 -2.45 17.04 15.06
N ALA A 40 -1.26 16.50 15.37
CA ALA A 40 -0.45 15.79 14.40
C ALA A 40 -1.15 14.50 13.89
N PHE A 41 -1.80 13.77 14.80
CA PHE A 41 -2.63 12.62 14.44
C PHE A 41 -3.83 13.03 13.60
N GLY A 42 -4.50 14.13 13.94
CA GLY A 42 -5.64 14.66 13.19
C GLY A 42 -5.29 14.98 11.74
N LEU A 43 -4.17 15.66 11.50
CA LEU A 43 -3.73 16.00 10.14
C LEU A 43 -3.44 14.76 9.29
N VAL A 44 -2.76 13.76 9.85
CA VAL A 44 -2.48 12.51 9.12
C VAL A 44 -3.73 11.67 8.93
N ALA A 45 -4.67 11.68 9.87
CA ALA A 45 -5.96 11.02 9.70
C ALA A 45 -6.72 11.61 8.50
N LEU A 46 -6.76 12.94 8.37
CA LEU A 46 -7.37 13.61 7.21
C LEU A 46 -6.64 13.25 5.90
N ALA A 47 -5.31 13.25 5.90
CA ALA A 47 -4.53 12.83 4.74
C ALA A 47 -4.78 11.36 4.36
N ASN A 48 -4.97 10.49 5.36
CA ASN A 48 -5.31 9.08 5.15
C ASN A 48 -6.69 8.90 4.53
N VAL A 49 -7.69 9.71 4.92
CA VAL A 49 -9.02 9.68 4.27
C VAL A 49 -8.88 9.97 2.78
N PHE A 50 -8.10 10.99 2.42
CA PHE A 50 -7.78 11.29 1.02
C PHE A 50 -7.08 10.13 0.32
N LEU A 51 -6.03 9.55 0.94
CA LEU A 51 -5.30 8.42 0.37
C LEU A 51 -6.20 7.20 0.15
N LEU A 52 -7.06 6.87 1.12
CA LEU A 52 -7.99 5.75 1.02
C LEU A 52 -8.95 5.94 -0.16
N PHE A 53 -9.47 7.16 -0.35
CA PHE A 53 -10.31 7.47 -1.50
C PHE A 53 -9.55 7.27 -2.83
N MET A 54 -8.32 7.75 -2.93
CA MET A 54 -7.49 7.56 -4.13
C MET A 54 -7.14 6.10 -4.38
N GLN A 55 -6.90 5.32 -3.33
CA GLN A 55 -6.66 3.88 -3.42
C GLN A 55 -7.89 3.15 -3.96
N LEU A 56 -9.11 3.50 -3.53
CA LEU A 56 -10.33 2.91 -4.08
C LEU A 56 -10.44 3.09 -5.60
N LEU A 57 -10.07 4.27 -6.12
CA LEU A 57 -10.04 4.54 -7.56
C LEU A 57 -8.97 3.70 -8.27
N LEU A 58 -7.81 3.50 -7.64
CA LEU A 58 -6.74 2.65 -8.16
C LEU A 58 -7.15 1.18 -8.23
N GLU A 59 -7.96 0.70 -7.28
CA GLU A 59 -8.37 -0.71 -7.19
C GLU A 59 -9.41 -1.14 -8.23
N GLN A 60 -10.21 -0.20 -8.76
CA GLN A 60 -11.29 -0.51 -9.71
C GLN A 60 -10.82 -0.93 -11.11
N GLY A 61 -9.53 -0.82 -11.43
CA GLY A 61 -9.02 -1.07 -12.79
C GLY A 61 -8.93 -2.54 -13.20
N PHE A 62 -8.07 -3.34 -12.54
CA PHE A 62 -7.64 -4.63 -13.11
C PHE A 62 -7.25 -5.74 -12.12
N SER A 63 -7.05 -5.43 -10.82
CA SER A 63 -6.50 -6.41 -9.86
C SER A 63 -7.45 -7.59 -9.62
N GLN A 64 -8.77 -7.35 -9.50
CA GLN A 64 -9.74 -8.45 -9.33
C GLN A 64 -9.90 -9.29 -10.61
N ALA A 65 -9.82 -8.67 -11.79
CA ALA A 65 -9.87 -9.37 -13.07
C ALA A 65 -8.70 -10.35 -13.23
N ILE A 66 -7.49 -10.01 -12.76
CA ILE A 66 -6.33 -10.92 -12.75
C ILE A 66 -6.57 -12.14 -11.85
N ILE A 67 -7.19 -11.94 -10.68
CA ILE A 67 -7.38 -13.01 -9.70
C ILE A 67 -8.42 -14.03 -10.19
N GLN A 68 -9.50 -13.56 -10.84
CA GLN A 68 -10.64 -14.41 -11.21
C GLN A 68 -10.52 -15.08 -12.59
N ARG A 69 -9.61 -14.62 -13.46
CA ARG A 69 -9.53 -15.12 -14.85
C ARG A 69 -8.86 -16.49 -14.93
N GLU A 70 -9.54 -17.49 -15.47
CA GLU A 70 -9.02 -18.87 -15.60
C GLU A 70 -7.77 -18.92 -16.51
N ASP A 71 -7.86 -18.37 -17.73
CA ASP A 71 -6.76 -18.32 -18.69
C ASP A 71 -5.97 -17.01 -18.59
N LEU A 72 -4.79 -17.07 -17.96
CA LEU A 72 -3.94 -15.91 -17.73
C LEU A 72 -2.65 -15.97 -18.56
N GLU A 73 -2.65 -15.26 -19.67
CA GLU A 73 -1.44 -14.99 -20.45
C GLU A 73 -0.54 -13.93 -19.78
N PRO A 74 0.80 -13.99 -19.98
CA PRO A 74 1.73 -12.98 -19.46
C PRO A 74 1.38 -11.54 -19.88
N GLU A 75 0.78 -11.36 -21.04
CA GLU A 75 0.34 -10.07 -21.57
C GLU A 75 -0.73 -9.40 -20.69
N HIS A 76 -1.62 -10.17 -20.07
CA HIS A 76 -2.64 -9.63 -19.17
C HIS A 76 -2.02 -8.99 -17.93
N LEU A 77 -0.96 -9.61 -17.39
CA LEU A 77 -0.24 -9.06 -16.24
C LEU A 77 0.54 -7.80 -16.61
N ASN A 78 1.15 -7.77 -17.79
CA ASN A 78 1.85 -6.58 -18.29
C ASN A 78 0.88 -5.41 -18.47
N THR A 79 -0.24 -5.63 -19.16
CA THR A 79 -1.26 -4.60 -19.38
C THR A 79 -1.82 -4.10 -18.04
N ALA A 80 -2.20 -5.00 -17.14
CA ALA A 80 -2.70 -4.60 -15.82
C ALA A 80 -1.67 -3.82 -15.01
N PHE A 81 -0.39 -4.20 -15.07
CA PHE A 81 0.68 -3.49 -14.39
C PHE A 81 0.87 -2.07 -14.92
N TRP A 82 1.03 -1.92 -16.24
CA TRP A 82 1.24 -0.61 -16.85
C TRP A 82 0.03 0.31 -16.66
N LEU A 83 -1.20 -0.21 -16.80
CA LEU A 83 -2.41 0.57 -16.55
C LEU A 83 -2.50 0.99 -15.08
N THR A 84 -2.26 0.08 -14.14
CA THR A 84 -2.27 0.41 -12.70
C THR A 84 -1.20 1.46 -12.36
N LEU A 85 0.00 1.34 -12.95
CA LEU A 85 1.08 2.30 -12.74
C LEU A 85 0.75 3.68 -13.31
N VAL A 86 0.17 3.74 -14.51
CA VAL A 86 -0.29 4.99 -15.14
C VAL A 86 -1.40 5.62 -14.30
N SER A 87 -2.41 4.87 -13.91
CA SER A 87 -3.48 5.35 -13.02
C SER A 87 -2.94 5.86 -11.69
N GLY A 88 -2.04 5.12 -11.03
CA GLY A 88 -1.42 5.55 -9.78
C GLY A 88 -0.60 6.84 -9.93
N THR A 89 0.11 6.99 -11.05
CA THR A 89 0.87 8.21 -11.37
C THR A 89 -0.06 9.40 -11.63
N LEU A 90 -1.15 9.19 -12.37
CA LEU A 90 -2.15 10.24 -12.62
C LEU A 90 -2.84 10.68 -11.33
N LEU A 91 -3.26 9.73 -10.49
CA LEU A 91 -3.88 10.02 -9.20
C LEU A 91 -2.91 10.72 -8.24
N ALA A 92 -1.63 10.34 -8.24
CA ALA A 92 -0.59 11.05 -7.48
C ALA A 92 -0.45 12.51 -7.96
N GLY A 93 -0.43 12.74 -9.28
CA GLY A 93 -0.43 14.08 -9.85
C GLY A 93 -1.65 14.89 -9.42
N ILE A 94 -2.85 14.32 -9.55
CA ILE A 94 -4.10 14.95 -9.09
C ILE A 94 -4.00 15.33 -7.61
N GLY A 95 -3.50 14.44 -6.75
CA GLY A 95 -3.32 14.73 -5.33
C GLY A 95 -2.36 15.90 -5.06
N ILE A 96 -1.24 15.95 -5.76
CA ILE A 96 -0.25 17.03 -5.60
C ILE A 96 -0.84 18.38 -6.00
N PHE A 97 -1.54 18.45 -7.13
CA PHE A 97 -2.11 19.70 -7.66
C PHE A 97 -3.37 20.13 -6.91
N SER A 98 -4.19 19.19 -6.42
CA SER A 98 -5.40 19.48 -5.64
C SER A 98 -5.15 19.69 -4.15
N ALA A 99 -3.93 19.48 -3.65
CA ALA A 99 -3.61 19.50 -2.22
C ALA A 99 -4.05 20.78 -1.50
N SER A 100 -3.84 21.96 -2.10
CA SER A 100 -4.25 23.24 -1.50
C SER A 100 -5.77 23.35 -1.38
N TRP A 101 -6.50 22.94 -2.44
CA TRP A 101 -7.95 22.95 -2.44
C TRP A 101 -8.54 21.98 -1.41
N ILE A 102 -7.92 20.80 -1.26
CA ILE A 102 -8.33 19.83 -0.25
C ILE A 102 -8.06 20.39 1.16
N ALA A 103 -6.92 21.04 1.38
CA ALA A 103 -6.60 21.66 2.67
C ALA A 103 -7.61 22.76 3.04
N GLU A 104 -8.06 23.56 2.08
CA GLU A 104 -9.13 24.55 2.25
C GLU A 104 -10.47 23.89 2.58
N LEU A 105 -10.83 22.81 1.89
CA LEU A 105 -12.07 22.05 2.14
C LEU A 105 -12.15 21.53 3.59
N PHE A 106 -11.02 21.10 4.15
CA PHE A 106 -10.94 20.65 5.54
C PHE A 106 -10.63 21.77 6.54
N GLY A 107 -10.44 23.02 6.08
CA GLY A 107 -10.10 24.16 6.94
C GLY A 107 -8.73 24.05 7.64
N GLN A 108 -7.79 23.30 7.05
CA GLN A 108 -6.51 22.94 7.67
C GLN A 108 -5.34 23.20 6.71
N ALA A 109 -4.76 24.40 6.72
CA ALA A 109 -3.67 24.77 5.80
C ALA A 109 -2.43 23.85 5.91
N ALA A 110 -2.14 23.35 7.11
CA ALA A 110 -1.05 22.41 7.38
C ALA A 110 -1.21 21.06 6.66
N LEU A 111 -2.40 20.75 6.15
CA LEU A 111 -2.68 19.54 5.38
C LEU A 111 -2.07 19.58 3.97
N THR A 112 -1.90 20.76 3.38
CA THR A 112 -1.37 20.94 2.02
C THR A 112 -0.04 20.19 1.81
N PRO A 113 1.01 20.44 2.59
CA PRO A 113 2.28 19.74 2.41
C PRO A 113 2.12 18.24 2.65
N ILE A 114 1.29 17.82 3.60
CA ILE A 114 1.09 16.39 3.91
C ILE A 114 0.49 15.67 2.72
N ILE A 115 -0.59 16.21 2.12
CA ILE A 115 -1.23 15.62 0.92
C ILE A 115 -0.23 15.52 -0.23
N ARG A 116 0.56 16.57 -0.48
CA ARG A 116 1.59 16.54 -1.54
C ARG A 116 2.61 15.44 -1.30
N TRP A 117 3.03 15.24 -0.06
CA TRP A 117 4.01 14.20 0.29
C TRP A 117 3.42 12.81 0.26
N VAL A 118 2.19 12.59 0.71
CA VAL A 118 1.59 11.25 0.68
C VAL A 118 1.12 10.83 -0.71
N SER A 119 0.80 11.78 -1.60
CA SER A 119 0.30 11.47 -2.95
C SER A 119 1.23 10.55 -3.78
N PRO A 120 2.57 10.74 -3.80
CA PRO A 120 3.52 9.79 -4.40
C PRO A 120 3.45 8.35 -3.87
N LEU A 121 2.90 8.11 -2.66
CA LEU A 121 2.70 6.73 -2.15
C LEU A 121 1.82 5.91 -3.09
N LEU A 122 0.89 6.55 -3.81
CA LEU A 122 0.02 5.87 -4.78
C LEU A 122 0.82 5.17 -5.89
N ILE A 123 1.98 5.70 -6.27
CA ILE A 123 2.87 5.07 -7.25
C ILE A 123 3.50 3.82 -6.65
N ILE A 124 3.97 3.88 -5.40
CA ILE A 124 4.56 2.73 -4.70
C ILE A 124 3.51 1.62 -4.51
N ILE A 125 2.30 2.01 -4.12
CA ILE A 125 1.16 1.10 -4.00
C ILE A 125 0.87 0.45 -5.36
N ALA A 126 0.77 1.25 -6.43
CA ALA A 126 0.54 0.75 -7.80
C ALA A 126 1.59 -0.27 -8.24
N LEU A 127 2.88 -0.02 -7.98
CA LEU A 127 3.98 -0.95 -8.26
C LEU A 127 3.83 -2.28 -7.52
N ALA A 128 3.25 -2.25 -6.32
CA ALA A 128 3.06 -3.43 -5.48
C ALA A 128 1.78 -4.23 -5.82
N ARG A 129 0.75 -3.59 -6.39
CA ARG A 129 -0.58 -4.20 -6.60
C ARG A 129 -0.55 -5.49 -7.40
N VAL A 130 0.05 -5.48 -8.60
CA VAL A 130 0.06 -6.67 -9.47
C VAL A 130 0.90 -7.79 -8.88
N GLN A 131 1.99 -7.45 -8.18
CA GLN A 131 2.81 -8.45 -7.47
C GLN A 131 2.00 -9.13 -6.36
N GLN A 132 1.23 -8.35 -5.60
CA GLN A 132 0.34 -8.89 -4.58
C GLN A 132 -0.71 -9.81 -5.18
N ALA A 133 -1.43 -9.35 -6.22
CA ALA A 133 -2.46 -10.14 -6.89
C ALA A 133 -1.91 -11.46 -7.45
N SER A 134 -0.70 -11.45 -8.01
CA SER A 134 -0.02 -12.65 -8.52
C SER A 134 0.29 -13.65 -7.39
N LEU A 135 0.78 -13.17 -6.24
CA LEU A 135 1.05 -14.00 -5.07
C LEU A 135 -0.22 -14.55 -4.40
N GLU A 136 -1.29 -13.75 -4.35
CA GLU A 136 -2.62 -14.17 -3.89
C GLU A 136 -3.18 -15.30 -4.75
N ARG A 137 -3.11 -15.16 -6.08
CA ARG A 137 -3.52 -16.19 -7.03
C ARG A 137 -2.74 -17.49 -6.87
N LYS A 138 -1.45 -17.41 -6.56
CA LYS A 138 -0.59 -18.58 -6.26
C LYS A 138 -0.81 -19.16 -4.86
N PHE A 139 -1.72 -18.60 -4.06
CA PHE A 139 -1.94 -18.95 -2.66
C PHE A 139 -0.66 -18.83 -1.80
N ASN A 140 0.27 -17.94 -2.17
CA ASN A 140 1.51 -17.72 -1.44
C ASN A 140 1.33 -16.70 -0.30
N TYR A 141 0.41 -17.00 0.63
CA TYR A 141 0.12 -16.13 1.77
C TYR A 141 1.31 -15.96 2.72
N LYS A 142 2.32 -16.85 2.66
CA LYS A 142 3.56 -16.68 3.42
C LYS A 142 4.30 -15.40 2.99
N ALA A 143 4.40 -15.13 1.70
CA ALA A 143 5.05 -13.92 1.19
C ALA A 143 4.26 -12.65 1.57
N ILE A 144 2.93 -12.72 1.49
CA ILE A 144 2.03 -11.61 1.85
C ILE A 144 2.09 -11.33 3.36
N ALA A 145 2.16 -12.39 4.18
CA ALA A 145 2.38 -12.27 5.61
C ALA A 145 3.72 -11.60 5.93
N ALA A 146 4.80 -12.05 5.28
CA ALA A 146 6.14 -11.48 5.43
C ALA A 146 6.16 -9.99 5.04
N ARG A 147 5.53 -9.61 3.91
CA ARG A 147 5.35 -8.21 3.49
C ARG A 147 4.78 -7.38 4.64
N LYS A 148 3.62 -7.78 5.16
CA LYS A 148 2.89 -6.98 6.15
C LYS A 148 3.66 -6.86 7.47
N ILE A 149 4.26 -7.96 7.93
CA ILE A 149 5.04 -7.99 9.17
C ILE A 149 6.27 -7.08 9.04
N LEU A 150 7.11 -7.28 8.02
CA LEU A 150 8.34 -6.49 7.83
C LEU A 150 8.02 -4.99 7.66
N ALA A 151 7.02 -4.66 6.84
CA ALA A 151 6.58 -3.29 6.64
C ALA A 151 6.10 -2.63 7.94
N THR A 152 5.33 -3.36 8.78
CA THR A 152 4.82 -2.85 10.06
C THR A 152 5.96 -2.54 11.03
N PHE A 153 6.91 -3.47 11.19
CA PHE A 153 8.02 -3.27 12.13
C PHE A 153 9.03 -2.24 11.63
N MET A 154 9.41 -2.26 10.36
CA MET A 154 10.36 -1.30 9.80
C MET A 154 9.76 0.11 9.74
N GLY A 155 8.52 0.24 9.26
CA GLY A 155 7.81 1.51 9.24
C GLY A 155 7.59 2.05 10.64
N GLY A 156 7.16 1.19 11.57
CA GLY A 156 6.98 1.56 12.97
C GLY A 156 8.27 1.99 13.66
N ALA A 157 9.38 1.27 13.43
CA ALA A 157 10.69 1.65 13.96
C ALA A 157 11.12 3.03 13.46
N VAL A 158 11.01 3.30 12.16
CA VAL A 158 11.37 4.60 11.58
C VAL A 158 10.45 5.71 12.09
N GLY A 159 9.14 5.47 12.14
CA GLY A 159 8.18 6.44 12.68
C GLY A 159 8.46 6.78 14.14
N VAL A 160 8.65 5.76 14.98
CA VAL A 160 8.95 5.95 16.41
C VAL A 160 10.28 6.69 16.59
N LEU A 161 11.33 6.31 15.85
CA LEU A 161 12.62 7.01 15.89
C LEU A 161 12.49 8.48 15.48
N MET A 162 11.79 8.79 14.39
CA MET A 162 11.57 10.17 13.95
C MET A 162 10.70 10.97 14.94
N ALA A 163 9.72 10.33 15.56
CA ALA A 163 8.92 10.98 16.61
C ALA A 163 9.79 11.31 17.84
N PHE A 164 10.66 10.39 18.26
CA PHE A 164 11.63 10.63 19.34
C PHE A 164 12.61 11.77 19.02
N LEU A 165 13.01 11.90 17.75
CA LEU A 165 13.88 12.98 17.28
C LEU A 165 13.15 14.32 17.08
N GLY A 166 11.84 14.38 17.36
CA GLY A 166 11.07 15.62 17.33
C GLY A 166 10.52 16.04 15.96
N PHE A 167 10.48 15.12 14.97
CA PHE A 167 9.97 15.44 13.63
C PHE A 167 8.43 15.60 13.55
N GLY A 168 7.70 15.35 14.65
CA GLY A 168 6.25 15.58 14.74
C GLY A 168 5.47 14.79 13.69
N VAL A 169 4.56 15.46 12.97
CA VAL A 169 3.73 14.89 11.90
C VAL A 169 4.52 14.08 10.87
N TRP A 170 5.74 14.53 10.54
CA TRP A 170 6.57 13.91 9.51
C TRP A 170 7.02 12.50 9.88
N SER A 171 7.02 12.15 11.17
CA SER A 171 7.27 10.77 11.61
C SER A 171 6.24 9.78 11.09
N LEU A 172 4.96 10.17 11.07
CA LEU A 172 3.86 9.35 10.57
C LEU A 172 3.89 9.24 9.04
N VAL A 173 4.24 10.34 8.35
CA VAL A 173 4.41 10.34 6.90
C VAL A 173 5.57 9.41 6.51
N ALA A 174 6.71 9.51 7.19
CA ALA A 174 7.87 8.64 6.94
C ALA A 174 7.56 7.17 7.26
N GLN A 175 6.83 6.89 8.35
CA GLN A 175 6.34 5.54 8.65
C GLN A 175 5.56 4.95 7.48
N GLN A 176 4.63 5.70 6.87
CA GLN A 176 3.85 5.22 5.72
C GLN A 176 4.72 4.95 4.49
N PHE A 177 5.67 5.84 4.21
CA PHE A 177 6.63 5.64 3.13
C PHE A 177 7.45 4.37 3.32
N VAL A 178 8.04 4.18 4.49
CA VAL A 178 8.82 2.98 4.77
C VAL A 178 7.94 1.74 4.72
N PHE A 179 6.71 1.79 5.25
CA PHE A 179 5.76 0.69 5.18
C PHE A 179 5.49 0.26 3.73
N GLU A 180 5.11 1.21 2.87
CA GLU A 180 4.79 0.88 1.47
C GLU A 180 6.03 0.50 0.66
N SER A 181 7.18 1.15 0.87
CA SER A 181 8.41 0.80 0.18
C SER A 181 8.92 -0.58 0.57
N VAL A 182 9.02 -0.89 1.86
CA VAL A 182 9.43 -2.23 2.34
C VAL A 182 8.44 -3.29 1.86
N GLY A 183 7.15 -2.97 1.91
CA GLY A 183 6.10 -3.84 1.41
C GLY A 183 6.25 -4.11 -0.09
N ALA A 184 6.46 -3.08 -0.91
CA ALA A 184 6.67 -3.22 -2.34
C ALA A 184 7.91 -4.08 -2.61
N ILE A 185 9.07 -3.73 -2.04
CA ILE A 185 10.32 -4.49 -2.21
C ILE A 185 10.13 -5.96 -1.86
N THR A 186 9.48 -6.27 -0.73
CA THR A 186 9.23 -7.65 -0.29
C THR A 186 8.42 -8.42 -1.33
N LEU A 187 7.34 -7.84 -1.86
CA LEU A 187 6.53 -8.50 -2.89
C LEU A 187 7.30 -8.69 -4.19
N TRP A 188 8.09 -7.71 -4.61
CA TRP A 188 8.91 -7.80 -5.81
C TRP A 188 9.98 -8.89 -5.71
N VAL A 189 10.60 -9.06 -4.53
CA VAL A 189 11.57 -10.13 -4.28
C VAL A 189 10.89 -11.50 -4.25
N CYS A 190 9.71 -11.62 -3.64
CA CYS A 190 9.01 -12.90 -3.49
C CYS A 190 8.19 -13.34 -4.71
N SER A 191 7.83 -12.41 -5.59
CA SER A 191 7.10 -12.73 -6.82
C SER A 191 8.06 -13.15 -7.92
N ASP A 192 7.70 -14.19 -8.66
CA ASP A 192 8.48 -14.65 -9.83
C ASP A 192 8.21 -13.79 -11.08
N TRP A 193 7.08 -13.08 -11.12
CA TRP A 193 6.67 -12.34 -12.30
C TRP A 193 7.38 -10.98 -12.39
N ARG A 194 7.77 -10.61 -13.62
CA ARG A 194 8.38 -9.32 -13.95
C ARG A 194 7.66 -8.70 -15.14
N PRO A 195 7.45 -7.37 -15.15
CA PRO A 195 6.76 -6.71 -16.25
C PRO A 195 7.58 -6.81 -17.53
N GLY A 196 6.96 -7.35 -18.58
CA GLY A 196 7.41 -7.18 -19.96
C GLY A 196 6.89 -5.88 -20.56
N LEU A 197 7.51 -5.45 -21.66
CA LEU A 197 7.11 -4.26 -22.43
C LEU A 197 5.93 -4.54 -23.38
N THR A 198 5.49 -5.78 -23.53
CA THR A 198 4.35 -6.15 -24.37
C THR A 198 3.04 -5.76 -23.67
N VAL A 199 2.51 -4.59 -24.03
CA VAL A 199 1.16 -4.15 -23.66
C VAL A 199 0.20 -4.60 -24.76
N SER A 200 -0.68 -5.55 -24.43
CA SER A 200 -1.66 -6.06 -25.38
C SER A 200 -2.96 -5.26 -25.25
N MET A 201 -3.20 -4.35 -26.21
CA MET A 201 -4.43 -3.53 -26.31
C MET A 201 -5.64 -4.35 -26.82
N ARG A 202 -5.44 -5.62 -27.21
CA ARG A 202 -6.48 -6.49 -27.78
C ARG A 202 -7.46 -7.03 -26.74
N HIS A 203 -7.14 -6.92 -25.46
CA HIS A 203 -7.85 -7.56 -24.35
C HIS A 203 -8.65 -6.59 -23.47
N PHE A 204 -9.02 -5.43 -24.01
CA PHE A 204 -9.83 -4.39 -23.35
C PHE A 204 -11.35 -4.72 -23.31
N ARG A 205 -11.73 -5.97 -23.61
CA ARG A 205 -13.13 -6.45 -23.61
C ARG A 205 -13.29 -7.60 -22.64
#